data_AF-A0A496QVB5-F1
#
_entry.id   AF-A0A496QVB5-F1
#
_cell.length_a   1.000
_cell.length_b   1.000
_cell.length_c   1.000
_cell.angle_alpha   90.00
_cell.angle_beta   90.00
_cell.angle_gamma   90.00
#
_symmetry.space_group_name_H-M   'P 1'
#
loop_
_entity.id
_entity.type
_entity.pdbx_description
1 polymer ?
#
loop_
_entity_poly.entity_id
_entity_poly.type
_entity_poly.pdbx_seq_one_letter_code
_entity_poly.pdbx_strand_id
1 'polypeptide(L)'
;MVLFGFAGEISKIALEMVSRAERRSENFLAFVKDLHYLSSLRTEGIERKRKVSISKILKETIEKINPSIEERKIILNTNIPGNDIMIDADPEAMEKLFFNLIQNAVNYTLPGGKVELLIKETHEDETIASGEKKEE
;
A
#
# COMPACT_ATOMS: atom_id res chain seq x y z
N MET A 1 -19.14 -17.11 12.84
CA MET A 1 -20.14 -17.93 13.56
C MET A 1 -19.62 -18.45 14.91
N VAL A 2 -18.83 -17.64 15.65
CA VAL A 2 -18.39 -17.93 17.04
C VAL A 2 -18.78 -16.75 17.97
N LEU A 3 -19.35 -15.68 17.42
CA LEU A 3 -19.67 -14.44 18.14
C LEU A 3 -21.02 -14.44 18.87
N PHE A 4 -21.83 -15.50 18.79
CA PHE A 4 -23.20 -15.52 19.32
C PHE A 4 -23.33 -16.28 20.64
N GLY A 5 -22.53 -15.93 21.65
CA GLY A 5 -22.88 -16.08 23.06
C GLY A 5 -23.26 -17.48 23.61
N PHE A 6 -23.09 -18.57 22.85
CA PHE A 6 -23.48 -19.91 23.29
C PHE A 6 -22.47 -20.59 24.23
N ALA A 7 -21.32 -19.96 24.50
CA ALA A 7 -20.23 -20.53 25.30
C ALA A 7 -19.79 -19.60 26.44
N GLY A 8 -20.73 -19.09 27.24
CA GLY A 8 -20.44 -18.30 28.44
C GLY A 8 -19.71 -16.97 28.19
N GLU A 9 -19.40 -16.24 29.26
CA GLU A 9 -18.57 -15.04 29.19
C GLU A 9 -17.15 -15.41 28.73
N ILE A 10 -16.79 -14.98 27.52
CA ILE A 10 -15.42 -15.12 27.03
C ILE A 10 -14.52 -14.29 27.95
N SER A 11 -13.66 -14.98 28.71
CA SER A 11 -12.68 -14.33 29.59
C SER A 11 -11.87 -13.30 28.82
N LYS A 12 -11.63 -12.13 29.43
CA LYS A 12 -10.79 -11.06 28.87
C LYS A 12 -9.43 -11.59 28.37
N ILE A 13 -8.88 -12.60 29.05
CA ILE A 13 -7.64 -13.29 28.66
C ILE A 13 -7.79 -14.04 27.34
N ALA A 14 -8.91 -14.74 27.14
CA ALA A 14 -9.19 -15.45 25.89
C ALA A 14 -9.35 -14.47 24.72
N LEU A 15 -10.03 -13.34 24.95
CA LEU A 15 -10.16 -12.29 23.93
C LEU A 15 -8.78 -11.71 23.56
N GLU A 16 -7.93 -11.42 24.54
CA GLU A 16 -6.56 -10.94 24.30
C GLU A 16 -5.68 -11.97 23.58
N MET A 17 -5.87 -13.27 23.84
CA MET A 17 -5.17 -14.34 23.14
C MET A 17 -5.61 -14.41 21.67
N VAL A 18 -6.92 -14.31 21.41
CA VAL A 18 -7.47 -14.28 20.05
C VAL A 18 -6.95 -13.07 19.28
N SER A 19 -7.02 -11.86 19.84
CA SER A 19 -6.49 -10.66 19.18
C SER A 19 -4.98 -10.72 18.93
N ARG A 20 -4.20 -11.39 19.80
CA ARG A 20 -2.77 -11.63 19.58
C ARG A 20 -2.52 -12.62 18.45
N ALA A 21 -3.32 -13.68 18.35
CA ALA A 21 -3.23 -14.67 17.28
C ALA A 21 -3.63 -14.09 15.91
N GLU A 22 -4.63 -13.22 15.90
CA GLU A 22 -5.07 -12.48 14.71
C GLU A 22 -3.95 -11.61 14.16
N ARG A 23 -3.38 -10.70 14.98
CA ARG A 23 -2.24 -9.85 14.58
C ARG A 23 -1.04 -10.66 14.08
N ARG A 24 -0.76 -11.81 14.69
CA ARG A 24 0.33 -12.69 14.24
C ARG A 24 0.04 -13.32 12.88
N SER A 25 -1.21 -13.73 12.65
CA SER A 25 -1.65 -14.28 11.36
C SER A 25 -1.60 -13.23 10.25
N GLU A 26 -1.99 -11.99 10.54
CA GLU A 26 -1.87 -10.85 9.62
C GLU A 26 -0.41 -10.60 9.22
N ASN A 27 0.49 -10.56 10.21
CA ASN A 27 1.93 -10.38 9.96
C ASN A 27 2.52 -11.53 9.13
N PHE A 28 2.12 -12.77 9.41
CA PHE A 28 2.59 -13.92 8.64
C PHE A 28 2.07 -13.90 7.21
N LEU A 29 0.80 -13.51 7.00
CA LEU A 29 0.23 -13.34 5.68
C LEU A 29 0.96 -12.26 4.88
N ALA A 30 1.35 -11.15 5.50
CA ALA A 30 2.18 -10.13 4.87
C ALA A 30 3.54 -10.73 4.43
N PHE A 31 4.21 -11.48 5.31
CA PHE A 31 5.48 -12.13 5.00
C PHE A 31 5.38 -13.14 3.83
N VAL A 32 4.32 -13.94 3.79
CA VAL A 32 4.09 -14.88 2.68
C VAL A 32 3.84 -14.13 1.37
N LYS A 33 3.11 -13.02 1.40
CA LYS A 33 2.90 -12.16 0.22
C LYS A 33 4.21 -11.56 -0.29
N ASP A 34 5.09 -11.14 0.60
CA ASP A 34 6.41 -10.59 0.26
C ASP A 34 7.32 -11.67 -0.35
N LEU A 35 7.34 -12.87 0.23
CA LEU A 35 8.09 -14.00 -0.32
C LEU A 35 7.60 -14.40 -1.70
N HIS A 36 6.28 -14.47 -1.89
CA HIS A 36 5.68 -14.72 -3.20
C HIS A 36 6.07 -13.62 -4.20
N TYR A 37 6.07 -12.35 -3.80
CA TYR A 37 6.50 -11.25 -4.68
C TYR A 37 7.96 -11.41 -5.12
N LEU A 38 8.87 -11.71 -4.20
CA LEU A 38 10.28 -11.98 -4.52
C LEU A 38 10.47 -13.19 -5.45
N SER A 39 9.64 -14.23 -5.29
CA SER A 39 9.63 -15.39 -6.19
C SER A 39 9.11 -15.05 -7.58
N SER A 40 8.08 -14.20 -7.69
CA SER A 40 7.51 -13.76 -8.97
C SER A 40 8.52 -12.92 -9.77
N LEU A 41 9.26 -12.02 -9.10
CA LEU A 41 10.29 -11.19 -9.73
C LEU A 41 11.40 -12.00 -10.42
N ARG A 42 11.69 -13.23 -9.98
CA ARG A 42 12.69 -14.12 -10.61
C ARG A 42 12.12 -14.97 -11.74
N THR A 43 10.80 -15.05 -11.88
CA THR A 43 10.13 -15.99 -12.79
C THR A 43 9.56 -15.30 -14.04
N GLU A 44 9.46 -13.96 -14.06
CA GLU A 44 8.92 -13.20 -15.19
C GLU A 44 9.97 -13.02 -16.31
N GLY A 45 10.22 -14.10 -17.05
CA GLY A 45 11.01 -14.09 -18.28
C GLY A 45 10.29 -13.48 -19.49
N ILE A 46 9.08 -12.92 -19.35
CA ILE A 46 8.34 -12.25 -20.43
C ILE A 46 7.51 -11.11 -19.83
N GLU A 47 8.10 -9.93 -19.65
CA GLU A 47 7.33 -8.72 -19.29
C GLU A 47 6.32 -8.41 -20.41
N ARG A 48 5.02 -8.40 -20.12
CA ARG A 48 3.99 -7.95 -21.09
C ARG A 48 3.89 -6.43 -21.06
N LYS A 49 5.00 -5.77 -21.36
CA LYS A 49 5.06 -4.31 -21.42
C LYS A 49 4.05 -3.79 -22.44
N ARG A 50 3.19 -2.90 -21.98
CA ARG A 50 2.29 -2.10 -22.82
C ARG A 50 2.21 -0.69 -22.26
N LYS A 51 1.76 0.23 -23.09
CA LYS A 51 1.45 1.59 -22.64
C LYS A 51 0.39 1.56 -21.55
N VAL A 52 0.74 2.01 -20.36
CA VAL A 52 -0.14 2.11 -19.19
C VAL A 52 -0.17 3.53 -18.66
N SER A 53 -1.36 3.95 -18.22
CA SER A 53 -1.59 5.22 -17.53
C SER A 53 -1.29 5.05 -16.05
N ILE A 54 -0.23 5.71 -15.56
CA ILE A 54 0.12 5.69 -14.13
C ILE A 54 -0.95 6.40 -13.31
N SER A 55 -1.46 7.52 -13.82
CA SER A 55 -2.53 8.29 -13.17
C SER A 55 -3.79 7.46 -12.95
N LYS A 56 -4.15 6.59 -13.92
CA LYS A 56 -5.30 5.69 -13.78
C LYS A 56 -5.05 4.59 -12.74
N ILE A 57 -3.91 3.90 -12.83
CA ILE A 57 -3.58 2.81 -11.89
C ILE A 57 -3.56 3.33 -10.45
N LEU A 58 -2.99 4.51 -10.22
CA LEU A 58 -2.96 5.12 -8.89
C LEU A 58 -4.35 5.47 -8.36
N LYS A 59 -5.23 6.04 -9.20
CA LYS A 59 -6.61 6.34 -8.78
C LYS A 59 -7.36 5.06 -8.37
N GLU A 60 -7.29 4.02 -9.20
CA GLU A 60 -7.92 2.72 -8.91
C GLU A 60 -7.33 2.09 -7.63
N THR A 61 -6.02 2.24 -7.41
CA THR A 61 -5.36 1.75 -6.20
C THR A 61 -5.81 2.51 -4.95
N ILE A 62 -5.91 3.84 -5.03
CA ILE A 62 -6.39 4.68 -3.93
C ILE A 62 -7.82 4.33 -3.57
N GLU A 63 -8.70 4.12 -4.55
CA GLU A 63 -10.09 3.68 -4.32
C GLU A 63 -10.15 2.36 -3.54
N LYS A 64 -9.27 1.40 -3.85
CA LYS A 64 -9.20 0.11 -3.13
C LYS A 64 -8.74 0.27 -1.67
N ILE A 65 -7.87 1.24 -1.39
CA ILE A 65 -7.28 1.47 -0.07
C ILE A 65 -8.10 2.49 0.75
N ASN A 66 -9.05 3.19 0.11
CA ASN A 66 -9.87 4.23 0.74
C ASN A 66 -10.55 3.79 2.05
N PRO A 67 -11.10 2.57 2.19
CA PRO A 67 -11.66 2.11 3.46
C PRO A 67 -10.64 2.14 4.61
N SER A 68 -9.39 1.73 4.37
CA SER A 68 -8.33 1.73 5.38
C SER A 68 -7.82 3.14 5.69
N ILE A 69 -7.83 4.05 4.70
CA ILE A 69 -7.50 5.47 4.89
C ILE A 69 -8.53 6.12 5.82
N GLU A 70 -9.82 5.89 5.56
CA GLU A 70 -10.92 6.43 6.36
C GLU A 70 -10.92 5.86 7.78
N GLU A 71 -10.79 4.54 7.94
CA GLU A 71 -10.74 3.86 9.23
C GLU A 71 -9.64 4.44 10.14
N ARG A 72 -8.46 4.67 9.58
CA ARG A 72 -7.30 5.20 10.30
C ARG A 72 -7.23 6.72 10.33
N LYS A 73 -8.19 7.41 9.71
CA LYS A 73 -8.24 8.88 9.58
C LYS A 73 -6.96 9.47 8.99
N ILE A 74 -6.37 8.77 8.02
CA ILE A 74 -5.15 9.24 7.35
C ILE A 74 -5.51 10.38 6.39
N ILE A 75 -4.73 11.45 6.42
CA ILE A 75 -4.80 12.54 5.46
C ILE A 75 -3.92 12.15 4.26
N LEU A 76 -4.55 11.69 3.18
CA LEU A 76 -3.84 11.37 1.93
C LEU A 76 -3.89 12.58 0.99
N ASN A 77 -2.73 13.20 0.78
CA ASN A 77 -2.56 14.26 -0.22
C ASN A 77 -1.98 13.65 -1.49
N THR A 78 -2.67 13.86 -2.61
CA THR A 78 -2.20 13.40 -3.93
C THR A 78 -1.93 14.60 -4.84
N ASN A 79 -0.74 14.61 -5.42
CA ASN A 79 -0.35 15.51 -6.48
C ASN A 79 -0.09 14.67 -7.73
N ILE A 80 -1.18 14.28 -8.36
CA ILE A 80 -1.20 13.53 -9.62
C ILE A 80 -1.40 14.56 -10.73
N PRO A 81 -0.43 14.73 -11.64
CA PRO A 81 -0.56 15.65 -12.76
C PRO A 81 -1.83 15.38 -13.57
N GLY A 82 -2.46 16.45 -14.08
CA GLY A 82 -3.69 16.34 -14.88
C GLY A 82 -3.45 15.71 -16.26
N ASN A 83 -2.22 15.78 -16.77
CA ASN A 83 -1.78 15.05 -17.95
C ASN A 83 -1.56 13.57 -17.61
N ASP A 84 -1.92 12.70 -18.55
CA ASP A 84 -1.73 11.27 -18.36
C ASP A 84 -0.26 10.88 -18.55
N ILE A 85 0.34 10.26 -17.54
CA ILE A 85 1.72 9.78 -17.60
C ILE A 85 1.68 8.35 -18.12
N MET A 86 2.07 8.20 -19.39
CA MET A 86 2.09 6.92 -20.09
C MET A 86 3.48 6.32 -20.03
N ILE A 87 3.60 5.10 -19.49
CA ILE A 87 4.86 4.33 -19.47
C ILE A 87 4.67 2.96 -20.12
N ASP A 88 5.75 2.36 -20.61
CA ASP A 88 5.77 0.97 -21.05
C ASP A 88 6.12 0.05 -19.87
N ALA A 89 5.11 -0.54 -19.26
CA ALA A 89 5.25 -1.40 -18.09
C ALA A 89 4.24 -2.56 -18.12
N ASP A 90 4.45 -3.55 -17.24
CA ASP A 90 3.43 -4.54 -16.95
C ASP A 90 2.37 -3.93 -16.01
N PRO A 91 1.10 -3.80 -16.43
CA PRO A 91 0.05 -3.20 -15.62
C PRO A 91 -0.21 -3.94 -14.31
N GLU A 92 -0.16 -5.27 -14.30
CA GLU A 92 -0.42 -6.07 -13.09
C GLU A 92 0.71 -5.88 -12.08
N ALA A 93 1.95 -5.82 -12.57
CA ALA A 93 3.10 -5.52 -11.73
C ALA A 93 3.03 -4.10 -11.14
N MET A 94 2.64 -3.10 -11.95
CA MET A 94 2.50 -1.71 -11.50
C MET A 94 1.38 -1.56 -10.48
N GLU A 95 0.21 -2.16 -10.72
CA GLU A 95 -0.91 -2.14 -9.76
C GLU A 95 -0.48 -2.74 -8.42
N LYS A 96 0.17 -3.92 -8.45
CA LYS A 96 0.66 -4.58 -7.25
C LYS A 96 1.72 -3.75 -6.52
N LEU A 97 2.64 -3.13 -7.25
CA LEU A 97 3.66 -2.23 -6.71
C LEU A 97 3.03 -1.07 -5.95
N PHE A 98 2.15 -0.30 -6.61
CA PHE A 98 1.52 0.86 -5.98
C PHE A 98 0.62 0.47 -4.81
N PHE A 99 -0.13 -0.62 -4.93
CA PHE A 99 -0.96 -1.12 -3.83
C PHE A 99 -0.12 -1.42 -2.59
N ASN A 100 0.99 -2.15 -2.75
CA ASN A 100 1.88 -2.46 -1.64
C ASN A 100 2.49 -1.21 -1.00
N LEU A 101 2.96 -0.26 -1.80
CA LEU A 101 3.58 0.97 -1.28
C LEU A 101 2.57 1.85 -0.55
N ILE A 102 1.41 2.11 -1.15
CA ILE A 102 0.37 2.98 -0.57
C ILE A 102 -0.24 2.32 0.67
N GLN A 103 -0.51 1.01 0.61
CA GLN A 103 -1.03 0.28 1.76
C GLN A 103 -0.03 0.28 2.92
N ASN A 104 1.27 0.10 2.64
CA ASN A 104 2.30 0.23 3.66
C ASN A 104 2.32 1.63 4.26
N ALA A 105 2.29 2.69 3.44
CA ALA A 105 2.24 4.06 3.93
C ALA A 105 1.05 4.28 4.88
N VAL A 106 -0.14 3.78 4.54
CA VAL A 106 -1.34 3.88 5.39
C VAL A 106 -1.23 3.04 6.66
N ASN A 107 -0.69 1.82 6.57
CA ASN A 107 -0.60 0.90 7.70
C ASN A 107 0.42 1.31 8.75
N TYR A 108 1.54 1.90 8.32
CA TYR A 108 2.64 2.29 9.19
C TYR A 108 2.60 3.76 9.64
N THR A 109 1.69 4.56 9.07
CA THR A 109 1.43 5.92 9.56
C THR A 109 0.50 5.87 10.78
N LEU A 110 0.80 6.68 11.80
CA LEU A 110 -0.05 6.80 12.98
C LEU A 110 -1.45 7.30 12.60
N PRO A 111 -2.53 6.87 13.28
CA PRO A 111 -3.87 7.38 13.02
C PRO A 111 -3.94 8.90 13.11
N GLY A 112 -4.62 9.56 12.16
CA GLY A 112 -4.63 11.03 12.03
C GLY A 112 -3.38 11.62 11.36
N GLY A 113 -2.41 10.79 10.97
CA GLY A 113 -1.20 11.21 10.28
C GLY A 113 -1.41 11.52 8.80
N LYS A 114 -0.33 11.89 8.12
CA LYS A 114 -0.33 12.38 6.74
C LYS A 114 0.51 11.49 5.83
N VAL A 115 -0.02 11.20 4.65
CA VAL A 115 0.70 10.54 3.56
C VAL A 115 0.64 11.44 2.33
N GLU A 116 1.78 11.64 1.66
CA GLU A 116 1.88 12.44 0.44
C GLU A 116 2.29 11.55 -0.74
N LEU A 117 1.51 11.62 -1.82
CA LEU A 117 1.80 10.97 -3.08
C LEU A 117 2.10 12.02 -4.13
N LEU A 118 3.33 12.01 -4.65
CA LEU A 118 3.83 12.95 -5.64
C LEU A 118 4.32 12.19 -6.86
N ILE A 119 3.85 12.60 -8.04
CA ILE A 119 4.39 12.11 -9.30
C ILE A 119 5.11 13.27 -9.98
N LYS A 120 6.36 13.02 -10.35
CA LYS A 120 7.18 13.94 -11.13
C LYS A 120 7.71 13.19 -12.34
N GLU A 121 7.54 13.79 -13.51
CA GLU A 121 8.25 13.38 -14.70
C GLU A 121 9.69 13.92 -14.57
N THR A 122 10.65 13.02 -14.54
CA THR A 122 12.07 13.38 -14.53
C THR A 122 12.62 13.20 -15.93
N HIS A 123 13.06 14.29 -16.55
CA HIS A 123 13.95 14.22 -17.70
C HIS A 123 15.36 13.88 -17.16
N GLU A 124 16.09 13.00 -17.83
CA GLU A 124 17.35 12.35 -17.38
C GLU A 124 18.52 13.30 -17.00
N ASP A 125 18.33 14.63 -17.00
CA ASP A 125 19.35 15.61 -16.60
C ASP A 125 19.18 16.20 -15.19
N GLU A 126 18.11 15.87 -14.44
CA GLU A 126 17.92 16.41 -13.08
C GLU A 126 18.13 15.35 -12.00
N THR A 127 19.34 15.36 -11.41
CA THR A 127 19.65 14.63 -10.19
C THR A 127 18.80 15.19 -9.05
N ILE A 128 17.73 14.48 -8.64
CA ILE A 128 16.90 14.86 -7.48
C ILE A 128 17.72 14.66 -6.19
N ALA A 129 18.38 15.71 -5.74
CA ALA A 129 18.85 15.84 -4.37
C ALA A 129 17.71 16.38 -3.49
N SER A 130 16.89 15.49 -2.90
CA SER A 130 15.99 15.90 -1.82
C SER A 130 16.70 15.73 -0.48
N GLY A 131 17.43 16.76 -0.05
CA GLY A 131 17.87 16.94 1.34
C GLY A 131 17.01 18.02 1.98
N GLU A 132 16.30 17.67 3.07
CA GLU A 132 15.56 18.61 3.90
C GLU A 132 16.47 19.74 4.38
N LYS A 133 16.21 20.97 3.92
CA LYS A 133 16.72 22.17 4.57
C LYS A 133 15.80 22.45 5.76
N LYS A 134 16.29 22.15 6.97
CA LYS A 134 15.81 22.81 8.20
C LYS A 134 16.25 24.27 8.13
N GLU A 135 15.30 25.19 7.97
CA GLU A 135 15.51 26.60 8.26
C GLU A 135 15.04 26.89 9.69
N GLU A 136 16.03 27.40 10.44
CA GLU A 136 16.05 28.27 11.64
C GLU A 136 14.91 28.22 12.67
#